data_AF-A0A069E6F1-F1
#
_entry.id   AF-A0A069E6F1-F1
#
_cell.length_a   1.000
_cell.length_b   1.000
_cell.length_c   1.000
_cell.angle_alpha   90.00
_cell.angle_beta   90.00
_cell.angle_gamma   90.00
#
_symmetry.space_group_name_H-M   'P 1'
#
loop_
_entity.id
_entity.type
_entity.pdbx_description
1 polymer ?
#
loop_
_entity_poly.entity_id
_entity_poly.type
_entity_poly.pdbx_seq_one_letter_code
_entity_poly.pdbx_strand_id
1 'polypeptide(L)'
;MTNSDQNGGWRGRFSAFALAFAVFGAVWFFIAAGGTKLGLWDWRTGFGTLAMGWGPKIVMAALAVSALAIIVSLVMAPRKRPFMLALGALLVSGLSMGRIYATGENAKRLPPLHDIQTDWANPIMPTPALVSARASTGAYNEIEAAPVIADGAKGNWPGMEGKLVSEVQEQAEFDPDRQKKEVSAPYPHIETAILPAVPFDMAYQAALETVNDRGWTIVTAEPEEGRIEATDTSFWFEFKDDVLIRVQPEGEGGSRVDVRSVSRVGLSDLGANAKRVKLFLEDFEARL
;
A
#
# COMPACT_ATOMS: atom_id res chain seq x y z
N MET A 1 51.94 -22.30 5.66
CA MET A 1 50.48 -22.51 5.70
C MET A 1 50.04 -22.86 4.29
N THR A 2 49.70 -24.12 4.04
CA THR A 2 49.34 -24.62 2.70
C THR A 2 47.99 -24.04 2.28
N ASN A 3 47.96 -23.37 1.13
CA ASN A 3 46.75 -22.85 0.50
C ASN A 3 45.94 -24.05 -0.03
N SER A 4 45.21 -24.72 0.87
CA SER A 4 44.36 -25.85 0.52
C SER A 4 43.26 -25.35 -0.41
N ASP A 5 43.23 -25.87 -1.64
CA ASP A 5 42.24 -25.51 -2.65
C ASP A 5 40.81 -25.56 -2.07
N GLN A 6 40.20 -24.39 -1.84
CA GLN A 6 38.84 -24.26 -1.30
C GLN A 6 37.76 -24.26 -2.40
N ASN A 7 38.11 -24.46 -3.67
CA ASN A 7 37.14 -24.31 -4.76
C ASN A 7 35.99 -25.32 -4.71
N GLY A 8 36.21 -26.51 -4.11
CA GLY A 8 35.16 -27.52 -3.94
C GLY A 8 34.60 -28.08 -5.25
N GLY A 9 35.28 -27.83 -6.38
CA GLY A 9 34.91 -28.31 -7.70
C GLY A 9 33.47 -27.96 -8.09
N TRP A 10 32.73 -28.96 -8.60
CA TRP A 10 31.34 -28.79 -9.02
C TRP A 10 30.42 -28.36 -7.86
N ARG A 11 30.72 -28.74 -6.61
CA ARG A 11 29.93 -28.33 -5.43
C ARG A 11 30.05 -26.83 -5.17
N GLY A 12 31.25 -26.28 -5.34
CA GLY A 12 31.47 -24.84 -5.25
C GLY A 12 30.69 -24.07 -6.33
N ARG A 13 30.67 -24.59 -7.56
CA ARG A 13 29.86 -24.03 -8.65
C ARG A 13 28.36 -24.11 -8.36
N PHE A 14 27.90 -25.22 -7.79
CA PHE A 14 26.51 -25.40 -7.39
C PHE A 14 26.10 -24.44 -6.26
N SER A 15 26.91 -24.30 -5.20
CA SER A 15 26.64 -23.30 -4.15
C SER A 15 26.67 -21.86 -4.66
N ALA A 16 27.56 -21.54 -5.60
CA ALA A 16 27.60 -20.22 -6.24
C ALA A 16 26.34 -19.95 -7.07
N PHE A 17 25.85 -20.96 -7.81
CA PHE A 17 24.58 -20.88 -8.51
C PHE A 17 23.41 -20.69 -7.54
N ALA A 18 23.36 -21.45 -6.44
CA ALA A 18 22.33 -21.30 -5.41
C ALA A 18 22.28 -19.87 -4.86
N LEU A 19 23.45 -19.29 -4.56
CA LEU A 19 23.55 -17.91 -4.09
C LEU A 19 23.07 -16.91 -5.15
N ALA A 20 23.52 -17.05 -6.40
CA ALA A 20 23.09 -16.18 -7.49
C ALA A 20 21.57 -16.26 -7.71
N PHE A 21 20.99 -17.45 -7.62
CA PHE A 21 19.55 -17.64 -7.78
C PHE A 21 18.76 -17.06 -6.59
N ALA A 22 19.25 -17.18 -5.36
CA ALA A 22 18.66 -16.52 -4.20
C ALA A 22 18.66 -15.00 -4.33
N VAL A 23 19.78 -14.41 -4.79
CA VAL A 23 19.88 -12.97 -5.07
C VAL A 23 18.92 -12.57 -6.19
N PHE A 24 18.85 -13.34 -7.27
CA PHE A 24 17.89 -13.10 -8.34
C PHE A 24 16.44 -13.11 -7.83
N GLY A 25 16.08 -14.05 -6.97
CA GLY A 25 14.75 -14.11 -6.36
C GLY A 25 14.39 -12.86 -5.56
N ALA A 26 15.36 -12.24 -4.87
CA ALA A 26 15.14 -10.96 -4.20
C ALA A 26 15.03 -9.79 -5.20
N VAL A 27 15.91 -9.76 -6.21
CA VAL A 27 15.92 -8.72 -7.26
C VAL A 27 14.66 -8.77 -8.14
N TRP A 28 14.03 -9.93 -8.27
CA TRP A 28 12.82 -10.12 -9.08
C TRP A 28 11.69 -9.13 -8.74
N PHE A 29 11.48 -8.83 -7.45
CA PHE A 29 10.46 -7.86 -7.04
C PHE A 29 10.76 -6.43 -7.52
N PHE A 30 12.04 -6.05 -7.58
CA PHE A 30 12.47 -4.77 -8.15
C PHE A 30 12.35 -4.74 -9.67
N ILE A 31 12.56 -5.87 -10.35
CA ILE A 31 12.30 -5.98 -11.79
C ILE A 31 10.81 -5.76 -12.03
N ALA A 32 9.94 -6.47 -11.30
CA ALA A 32 8.48 -6.36 -11.40
C ALA A 32 7.99 -4.92 -11.18
N ALA A 33 8.44 -4.28 -10.10
CA ALA A 33 8.09 -2.90 -9.75
C ALA A 33 8.68 -1.88 -10.73
N GLY A 34 9.98 -1.98 -11.03
CA GLY A 34 10.67 -1.07 -11.92
C GLY A 34 10.13 -1.12 -13.35
N GLY A 35 9.75 -2.30 -13.85
CA GLY A 35 9.12 -2.42 -15.15
C GLY A 35 7.74 -1.77 -15.22
N THR A 36 6.95 -1.79 -14.13
CA THR A 36 5.71 -1.02 -14.07
C THR A 36 5.98 0.47 -14.10
N LYS A 37 6.92 0.94 -13.28
CA LYS A 37 7.29 2.36 -13.26
C LYS A 37 7.85 2.88 -14.59
N LEU A 38 8.55 2.03 -15.33
CA LEU A 38 9.10 2.38 -16.65
C LEU A 38 8.08 2.19 -17.79
N GLY A 39 6.84 1.77 -17.49
CA GLY A 39 5.79 1.55 -18.49
C GLY A 39 6.03 0.33 -19.39
N LEU A 40 6.91 -0.60 -18.98
CA LEU A 40 7.15 -1.85 -19.71
C LEU A 40 5.94 -2.80 -19.62
N TRP A 41 5.17 -2.68 -18.54
CA TRP A 41 3.92 -3.40 -18.32
C TRP A 41 3.03 -2.68 -17.30
N ASP A 42 1.74 -2.98 -17.29
CA ASP A 42 0.78 -2.39 -16.36
C ASP A 42 0.87 -2.99 -14.94
N TRP A 43 0.14 -2.42 -13.99
CA TRP A 43 0.14 -2.86 -12.59
C TRP A 43 -0.37 -4.29 -12.39
N ARG A 44 -1.34 -4.77 -13.19
CA ARG A 44 -1.86 -6.16 -13.07
C ARG A 44 -0.77 -7.15 -13.45
N THR A 45 0.03 -6.79 -14.44
CA THR A 45 1.20 -7.57 -14.84
C THR A 45 2.32 -7.46 -13.81
N GLY A 46 2.77 -6.26 -13.45
CA GLY A 46 3.90 -6.06 -12.53
C GLY A 46 3.62 -6.50 -11.10
N PHE A 47 2.55 -5.99 -10.49
CA PHE A 47 2.19 -6.36 -9.13
C PHE A 47 1.50 -7.73 -9.06
N GLY A 48 0.44 -7.92 -9.85
CA GLY A 48 -0.36 -9.15 -9.78
C GLY A 48 0.39 -10.37 -10.28
N THR A 49 0.85 -10.35 -11.53
CA THR A 49 1.46 -11.53 -12.17
C THR A 49 2.90 -11.76 -11.71
N LEU A 50 3.75 -10.74 -11.82
CA LEU A 50 5.18 -10.89 -11.57
C LEU A 50 5.51 -10.91 -10.07
N ALA A 51 5.07 -9.91 -9.31
CA ALA A 51 5.41 -9.82 -7.89
C ALA A 51 4.62 -10.82 -7.04
N MET A 52 3.28 -10.83 -7.11
CA MET A 52 2.44 -11.70 -6.28
C MET A 52 2.32 -13.14 -6.82
N GLY A 53 2.25 -13.31 -8.15
CA GLY A 53 2.12 -14.62 -8.77
C GLY A 53 3.43 -15.42 -8.84
N TRP A 54 4.48 -14.83 -9.42
CA TRP A 54 5.77 -15.50 -9.64
C TRP A 54 6.78 -15.31 -8.51
N GLY A 55 6.82 -14.14 -7.88
CA GLY A 55 7.81 -13.81 -6.85
C GLY A 55 7.94 -14.87 -5.73
N PRO A 56 6.85 -15.22 -5.00
CA PRO A 56 6.89 -16.25 -3.98
C PRO A 56 7.38 -17.62 -4.49
N LYS A 57 6.99 -18.00 -5.71
CA LYS A 57 7.40 -19.28 -6.32
C LYS A 57 8.90 -19.30 -6.62
N ILE A 58 9.45 -18.20 -7.14
CA ILE A 58 10.88 -18.05 -7.42
C ILE A 58 11.68 -18.10 -6.12
N VAL A 59 11.26 -17.36 -5.08
CA VAL A 59 11.94 -17.37 -3.77
C VAL A 59 11.86 -18.75 -3.11
N MET A 60 10.73 -19.44 -3.21
CA MET A 60 10.56 -20.80 -2.70
C MET A 60 11.49 -21.79 -3.41
N ALA A 61 11.58 -21.71 -4.74
CA ALA A 61 12.50 -22.53 -5.51
C ALA A 61 13.97 -22.25 -5.13
N ALA A 62 14.34 -20.98 -4.97
CA ALA A 62 15.67 -20.60 -4.51
C ALA A 62 15.98 -21.10 -3.10
N LEU A 63 15.00 -21.09 -2.20
CA LEU A 63 15.13 -21.64 -0.85
C LEU A 63 15.37 -23.16 -0.87
N ALA A 64 14.63 -23.90 -1.69
CA ALA A 64 14.82 -25.34 -1.87
C ALA A 64 16.21 -25.66 -2.45
N VAL A 65 16.66 -24.92 -3.47
CA VAL A 65 18.00 -25.07 -4.06
C VAL A 65 19.09 -24.74 -3.03
N SER A 66 18.87 -23.73 -2.19
CA SER A 66 19.81 -23.35 -1.12
C SER A 66 19.93 -24.42 -0.04
N ALA A 67 18.82 -25.03 0.37
CA ALA A 67 18.82 -26.15 1.31
C ALA A 67 19.57 -27.37 0.73
N LEU A 68 19.35 -27.68 -0.56
CA LEU A 68 20.10 -28.72 -1.24
C LEU A 68 21.60 -28.40 -1.33
N ALA A 69 21.97 -27.14 -1.59
CA ALA A 69 23.36 -26.72 -1.62
C ALA A 69 24.06 -26.88 -0.26
N ILE A 70 23.35 -26.66 0.86
CA ILE A 70 23.87 -26.96 2.20
C ILE A 70 24.22 -28.44 2.32
N ILE A 71 23.27 -29.33 1.99
CA ILE A 71 23.48 -30.78 2.06
C ILE A 71 24.68 -31.19 1.20
N VAL A 72 24.70 -30.77 -0.07
CA VAL A 72 25.77 -31.10 -1.02
C VAL A 72 27.13 -30.57 -0.56
N SER A 73 27.18 -29.40 0.09
CA SER A 73 28.42 -28.82 0.59
C SER A 73 29.05 -29.59 1.76
N LEU A 74 28.25 -30.36 2.49
CA LEU A 74 28.67 -31.13 3.67
C LEU A 74 29.07 -32.58 3.36
N VAL A 75 28.69 -33.11 2.19
CA VAL A 75 29.00 -34.49 1.80
C VAL A 75 30.49 -34.65 1.49
N MET A 76 31.11 -35.75 1.98
CA MET A 76 32.44 -36.29 1.60
C MET A 76 33.52 -35.21 1.36
N ALA A 77 34.29 -34.88 2.41
CA ALA A 77 35.32 -33.83 2.45
C ALA A 77 34.76 -32.40 2.36
N PRO A 78 34.04 -31.93 3.40
CA PRO A 78 33.48 -30.58 3.43
C PRO A 78 34.58 -29.52 3.33
N ARG A 79 34.34 -28.51 2.48
CA ARG A 79 35.23 -27.33 2.32
C ARG A 79 34.50 -26.07 2.77
N LYS A 80 35.24 -25.08 3.27
CA LYS A 80 34.65 -23.87 3.86
C LYS A 80 33.90 -23.03 2.84
N ARG A 81 34.46 -22.81 1.64
CA ARG A 81 33.87 -21.90 0.64
C ARG A 81 32.51 -22.37 0.10
N PRO A 82 32.33 -23.62 -0.40
CA PRO A 82 31.02 -24.09 -0.86
C PRO A 82 29.95 -24.03 0.23
N PHE A 83 30.33 -24.33 1.48
CA PHE A 83 29.44 -24.23 2.63
C PHE A 83 29.01 -22.78 2.90
N MET A 84 29.96 -21.84 2.94
CA MET A 84 29.65 -20.41 3.16
C MET A 84 28.78 -19.82 2.05
N LEU A 85 28.98 -20.22 0.79
CA LEU A 85 28.13 -19.80 -0.33
C LEU A 85 26.70 -20.34 -0.19
N ALA A 86 26.56 -21.63 0.15
CA ALA A 86 25.26 -22.24 0.39
C ALA A 86 24.54 -21.62 1.61
N LEU A 87 25.29 -21.28 2.67
CA LEU A 87 24.77 -20.58 3.83
C LEU A 87 24.29 -19.17 3.47
N GLY A 88 25.06 -18.43 2.66
CA GLY A 88 24.62 -17.14 2.13
C GLY A 88 23.35 -17.26 1.29
N ALA A 89 23.24 -18.28 0.44
CA ALA A 89 22.05 -18.53 -0.37
C ALA A 89 20.83 -18.81 0.51
N LEU A 90 20.99 -19.65 1.54
CA LEU A 90 19.94 -19.98 2.51
C LEU A 90 19.50 -18.75 3.30
N LEU A 91 20.43 -17.91 3.73
CA LEU A 91 20.11 -16.67 4.45
C LEU A 91 19.33 -15.69 3.57
N VAL A 92 19.77 -15.44 2.33
CA VAL A 92 19.08 -14.50 1.41
C VAL A 92 17.68 -15.00 1.08
N SER A 93 17.54 -16.26 0.67
CA SER A 93 16.23 -16.84 0.30
C SER A 93 15.32 -17.00 1.53
N GLY A 94 15.87 -17.38 2.68
CA GLY A 94 15.14 -17.48 3.94
C GLY A 94 14.61 -16.14 4.44
N LEU A 95 15.44 -15.09 4.43
CA LEU A 95 15.01 -13.73 4.80
C LEU A 95 13.97 -13.18 3.81
N SER A 96 14.14 -13.44 2.51
CA SER A 96 13.17 -13.04 1.49
C SER A 96 11.81 -13.70 1.71
N MET A 97 11.80 -15.03 1.96
CA MET A 97 10.57 -15.75 2.27
C MET A 97 9.94 -15.28 3.57
N GLY A 98 10.75 -15.07 4.61
CA GLY A 98 10.31 -14.50 5.89
C GLY A 98 9.65 -13.14 5.71
N ARG A 99 10.20 -12.26 4.86
CA ARG A 99 9.61 -10.95 4.56
C ARG A 99 8.30 -11.07 3.79
N ILE A 100 8.19 -11.96 2.80
CA ILE A 100 6.94 -12.21 2.07
C ILE A 100 5.85 -12.66 3.04
N TYR A 101 6.14 -13.65 3.87
CA TYR A 101 5.20 -14.16 4.87
C TYR A 101 4.78 -13.07 5.87
N ALA A 102 5.75 -12.36 6.46
CA ALA A 102 5.46 -11.29 7.42
C ALA A 102 4.62 -10.15 6.81
N THR A 103 4.87 -9.80 5.54
CA THR A 103 4.07 -8.80 4.83
C THR A 103 2.64 -9.27 4.61
N GLY A 104 2.46 -10.51 4.16
CA GLY A 104 1.14 -11.10 3.96
C GLY A 104 0.34 -11.20 5.26
N GLU A 105 0.97 -11.60 6.35
CA GLU A 105 0.32 -11.68 7.66
C GLU A 105 -0.02 -10.30 8.23
N ASN A 106 0.86 -9.30 8.07
CA ASN A 106 0.56 -7.94 8.47
C ASN A 106 -0.60 -7.35 7.66
N ALA A 107 -0.68 -7.63 6.36
CA ALA A 107 -1.77 -7.18 5.51
C ALA A 107 -3.13 -7.72 5.97
N LYS A 108 -3.21 -9.00 6.35
CA LYS A 108 -4.46 -9.61 6.85
C LYS A 108 -4.90 -9.09 8.21
N ARG A 109 -4.01 -8.47 9.00
CA ARG A 109 -4.35 -7.88 10.29
C ARG A 109 -5.06 -6.54 10.17
N LEU A 110 -4.85 -5.84 9.05
CA LEU A 110 -5.52 -4.58 8.77
C LEU A 110 -6.89 -4.86 8.15
N PRO A 111 -7.98 -4.24 8.63
CA PRO A 111 -9.29 -4.39 8.00
C PRO A 111 -9.25 -4.01 6.51
N PRO A 112 -10.00 -4.68 5.62
CA PRO A 112 -9.90 -4.49 4.18
C PRO A 112 -10.64 -3.22 3.73
N LEU A 113 -10.11 -2.07 4.12
CA LEU A 113 -10.60 -0.76 3.72
C LEU A 113 -9.80 -0.24 2.53
N HIS A 114 -10.51 0.39 1.61
CA HIS A 114 -9.96 1.10 0.46
C HIS A 114 -10.78 2.36 0.14
N ASP A 115 -11.69 2.73 1.04
CA ASP A 115 -12.58 3.88 0.96
C ASP A 115 -12.72 4.40 2.38
N ILE A 116 -12.21 5.61 2.57
CA ILE A 116 -12.08 6.25 3.87
C ILE A 116 -12.61 7.67 3.75
N GLN A 117 -13.46 8.11 4.67
CA GLN A 117 -13.86 9.52 4.73
C GLN A 117 -14.13 10.01 6.14
N THR A 118 -14.10 11.33 6.31
CA THR A 118 -14.33 12.01 7.59
C THR A 118 -15.80 12.15 7.96
N ASP A 119 -16.72 12.13 6.98
CA ASP A 119 -18.17 12.30 7.21
C ASP A 119 -19.00 11.26 6.43
N TRP A 120 -19.30 10.13 7.07
CA TRP A 120 -20.19 9.11 6.52
C TRP A 120 -21.68 9.46 6.61
N ALA A 121 -22.06 10.48 7.38
CA ALA A 121 -23.46 10.93 7.47
C ALA A 121 -23.86 11.76 6.24
N ASN A 122 -22.89 12.43 5.61
CA ASN A 122 -23.06 13.13 4.35
C ASN A 122 -21.95 12.75 3.35
N PRO A 123 -21.99 11.54 2.74
CA PRO A 123 -20.89 11.04 1.90
C PRO A 123 -20.53 11.97 0.73
N ILE A 124 -19.24 12.14 0.47
CA ILE A 124 -18.76 12.88 -0.71
C ILE A 124 -18.88 11.99 -1.95
N MET A 125 -19.62 12.43 -2.97
CA MET A 125 -19.81 11.71 -4.24
C MET A 125 -18.98 12.35 -5.37
N PRO A 126 -18.48 11.54 -6.34
CA PRO A 126 -17.61 12.03 -7.39
C PRO A 126 -18.36 12.81 -8.47
N THR A 127 -17.68 13.78 -9.09
CA THR A 127 -18.18 14.44 -10.30
C THR A 127 -18.14 13.51 -11.52
N PRO A 128 -18.89 13.82 -12.60
CA PRO A 128 -18.77 13.11 -13.87
C PRO A 128 -17.33 13.10 -14.43
N ALA A 129 -16.55 14.15 -14.19
CA ALA A 129 -15.16 14.22 -14.61
C ALA A 129 -14.30 13.17 -13.90
N LEU A 130 -14.45 13.03 -12.58
CA LEU A 130 -13.75 11.99 -11.81
C LEU A 130 -14.21 10.58 -12.19
N VAL A 131 -15.51 10.37 -12.39
CA VAL A 131 -16.03 9.09 -12.88
C VAL A 131 -15.40 8.70 -14.22
N SER A 132 -15.30 9.65 -15.16
CA SER A 132 -14.64 9.44 -16.45
C SER A 132 -13.15 9.14 -16.30
N ALA A 133 -12.44 9.90 -15.45
CA ALA A 133 -11.03 9.68 -15.17
C ALA A 133 -10.78 8.29 -14.55
N ARG A 134 -11.64 7.81 -13.66
CA ARG A 134 -11.60 6.46 -13.09
C ARG A 134 -11.78 5.39 -14.16
N ALA A 135 -12.83 5.50 -14.98
CA ALA A 135 -13.13 4.57 -16.06
C ALA A 135 -11.97 4.44 -17.07
N SER A 136 -11.33 5.56 -17.43
CA SER A 136 -10.20 5.57 -18.37
C SER A 136 -8.98 4.75 -17.91
N THR A 137 -8.87 4.49 -16.60
CA THR A 137 -7.77 3.72 -16.00
C THR A 137 -8.16 2.31 -15.59
N GLY A 138 -9.40 1.88 -15.91
CA GLY A 138 -9.92 0.57 -15.54
C GLY A 138 -10.07 0.39 -14.03
N ALA A 139 -10.52 1.44 -13.34
CA ALA A 139 -10.99 1.36 -11.95
C ALA A 139 -12.18 0.40 -11.87
N TYR A 140 -12.23 -0.41 -10.82
CA TYR A 140 -13.35 -1.33 -10.57
C TYR A 140 -13.93 -1.19 -9.17
N ASN A 141 -13.26 -0.49 -8.25
CA ASN A 141 -13.90 -0.06 -7.03
C ASN A 141 -14.83 1.10 -7.37
N GLU A 142 -16.09 1.01 -6.98
CA GLU A 142 -17.05 2.11 -7.15
C GLU A 142 -16.96 3.06 -5.94
N ILE A 143 -17.44 4.30 -6.13
CA ILE A 143 -17.60 5.25 -5.01
C ILE A 143 -19.09 5.28 -4.69
N GLU A 144 -19.48 4.54 -3.66
CA GLU A 144 -20.86 4.40 -3.23
C GLU A 144 -21.16 5.31 -2.03
N ALA A 145 -22.43 5.63 -1.80
CA ALA A 145 -22.81 6.42 -0.61
C ALA A 145 -22.65 5.59 0.69
N ALA A 146 -22.94 4.29 0.64
CA ALA A 146 -22.85 3.37 1.77
C ALA A 146 -22.22 2.04 1.33
N PRO A 147 -20.91 2.03 1.01
CA PRO A 147 -20.23 0.84 0.53
C PRO A 147 -20.17 -0.22 1.63
N VAL A 148 -20.17 -1.48 1.20
CA VAL A 148 -19.97 -2.65 2.07
C VAL A 148 -18.69 -3.38 1.70
N ILE A 149 -18.12 -4.09 2.66
CA ILE A 149 -16.96 -4.96 2.40
C ILE A 149 -17.36 -6.07 1.43
N ALA A 150 -16.70 -6.12 0.28
CA ALA A 150 -17.00 -7.09 -0.78
C ALA A 150 -16.82 -8.54 -0.33
N ASP A 151 -17.65 -9.46 -0.87
CA ASP A 151 -17.59 -10.91 -0.57
C ASP A 151 -16.20 -11.52 -0.82
N GLY A 152 -15.45 -10.96 -1.78
CA GLY A 152 -14.08 -11.38 -2.07
C GLY A 152 -13.11 -11.23 -0.90
N ALA A 153 -13.43 -10.42 0.10
CA ALA A 153 -12.61 -10.23 1.30
C ALA A 153 -12.63 -11.45 2.24
N LYS A 154 -13.68 -12.28 2.19
CA LYS A 154 -13.91 -13.41 3.12
C LYS A 154 -12.71 -14.35 3.28
N GLY A 155 -11.95 -14.58 2.22
CA GLY A 155 -10.79 -15.48 2.25
C GLY A 155 -9.67 -15.02 3.17
N ASN A 156 -9.43 -13.71 3.26
CA ASN A 156 -8.38 -13.11 4.09
C ASN A 156 -8.93 -12.46 5.37
N TRP A 157 -10.21 -12.04 5.35
CA TRP A 157 -10.90 -11.33 6.43
C TRP A 157 -12.28 -11.95 6.70
N PRO A 158 -12.31 -13.18 7.27
CA PRO A 158 -13.57 -13.88 7.50
C PRO A 158 -14.47 -13.12 8.50
N GLY A 159 -15.75 -12.94 8.16
CA GLY A 159 -16.73 -12.26 9.00
C GLY A 159 -16.74 -10.73 8.86
N MET A 160 -16.02 -10.19 7.88
CA MET A 160 -16.10 -8.79 7.50
C MET A 160 -17.00 -8.56 6.28
N GLU A 161 -17.26 -9.58 5.46
CA GLU A 161 -18.10 -9.46 4.27
C GLU A 161 -19.49 -8.90 4.60
N GLY A 162 -19.98 -7.96 3.76
CA GLY A 162 -21.29 -7.33 3.92
C GLY A 162 -21.40 -6.29 5.03
N LYS A 163 -20.38 -6.10 5.87
CA LYS A 163 -20.36 -4.99 6.85
C LYS A 163 -20.24 -3.66 6.13
N LEU A 164 -20.84 -2.61 6.70
CA LEU A 164 -20.65 -1.26 6.21
C LEU A 164 -19.19 -0.83 6.39
N VAL A 165 -18.64 -0.21 5.35
CA VAL A 165 -17.28 0.35 5.39
C VAL A 165 -17.15 1.38 6.51
N SER A 166 -18.17 2.20 6.74
CA SER A 166 -18.21 3.19 7.82
C SER A 166 -18.06 2.56 9.21
N GLU A 167 -18.79 1.47 9.48
CA GLU A 167 -18.71 0.74 10.75
C GLU A 167 -17.32 0.11 10.96
N VAL A 168 -16.74 -0.44 9.88
CA VAL A 168 -15.42 -1.07 9.94
C VAL A 168 -14.33 -0.01 10.12
N GLN A 169 -14.47 1.15 9.47
CA GLN A 169 -13.59 2.29 9.65
C GLN A 169 -13.63 2.77 11.11
N GLU A 170 -14.81 3.10 11.65
CA GLU A 170 -14.98 3.57 13.03
C GLU A 170 -14.36 2.60 14.06
N GLN A 171 -14.52 1.29 13.86
CA GLN A 171 -13.94 0.27 14.75
C GLN A 171 -12.42 0.14 14.64
N ALA A 172 -11.84 0.54 13.51
CA ALA A 172 -10.43 0.35 13.19
C ALA A 172 -9.57 1.60 13.46
N GLU A 173 -10.19 2.76 13.58
CA GLU A 173 -9.52 4.01 13.92
C GLU A 173 -9.06 4.05 15.38
N PHE A 174 -8.12 4.96 15.63
CA PHE A 174 -7.63 5.22 16.97
C PHE A 174 -8.71 5.92 17.80
N ASP A 175 -9.07 5.31 18.92
CA ASP A 175 -9.98 5.90 19.89
C ASP A 175 -9.20 6.15 21.20
N PRO A 176 -8.98 7.42 21.61
CA PRO A 176 -8.23 7.74 22.82
C PRO A 176 -8.91 7.25 24.11
N ASP A 177 -10.23 7.02 24.09
CA ASP A 177 -10.97 6.46 25.23
C ASP A 177 -10.75 4.95 25.34
N ARG A 178 -10.46 4.27 24.22
CA ARG A 178 -10.21 2.81 24.19
C ARG A 178 -8.73 2.46 24.21
N GLN A 179 -7.85 3.33 23.72
CA GLN A 179 -6.45 3.03 23.43
C GLN A 179 -5.49 4.10 23.97
N LYS A 180 -4.34 3.65 24.50
CA LYS A 180 -3.33 4.55 25.10
C LYS A 180 -2.43 5.26 24.10
N LYS A 181 -2.26 4.70 22.90
CA LYS A 181 -1.35 5.21 21.87
C LYS A 181 -1.91 4.89 20.50
N GLU A 182 -1.81 5.83 19.57
CA GLU A 182 -2.28 5.71 18.19
C GLU A 182 -1.71 4.49 17.46
N VAL A 183 -0.45 4.14 17.69
CA VAL A 183 0.20 2.94 17.14
C VAL A 183 -0.46 1.60 17.54
N SER A 184 -1.42 1.64 18.47
CA SER A 184 -2.19 0.48 18.92
C SER A 184 -3.44 0.24 18.09
N ALA A 185 -3.81 1.20 17.23
CA ALA A 185 -4.94 1.11 16.31
C ALA A 185 -4.46 0.71 14.91
N PRO A 186 -5.29 -0.02 14.14
CA PRO A 186 -5.04 -0.25 12.72
C PRO A 186 -4.91 1.04 11.91
N TYR A 187 -5.75 2.05 12.19
CA TYR A 187 -5.83 3.31 11.43
C TYR A 187 -5.76 4.54 12.34
N PRO A 188 -5.26 5.68 11.83
CA PRO A 188 -5.27 6.95 12.56
C PRO A 188 -6.71 7.43 12.79
N HIS A 189 -6.93 8.23 13.84
CA HIS A 189 -8.19 8.94 14.03
C HIS A 189 -8.35 10.01 12.96
N ILE A 190 -9.48 10.01 12.25
CA ILE A 190 -9.78 11.00 11.23
C ILE A 190 -11.19 11.56 11.43
N GLU A 191 -11.30 12.87 11.33
CA GLU A 191 -12.54 13.59 11.58
C GLU A 191 -12.62 14.81 10.65
N THR A 192 -13.84 15.32 10.49
CA THR A 192 -14.06 16.55 9.74
C THR A 192 -13.33 17.70 10.44
N ALA A 193 -12.58 18.49 9.69
CA ALA A 193 -11.96 19.68 10.23
C ALA A 193 -13.02 20.76 10.39
N ILE A 194 -13.31 21.13 11.65
CA ILE A 194 -14.23 22.20 12.02
C ILE A 194 -13.39 23.44 12.32
N LEU A 195 -13.61 24.53 11.56
CA LEU A 195 -12.79 25.73 11.59
C LEU A 195 -13.65 26.97 11.93
N PRO A 196 -13.93 27.24 13.22
CA PRO A 196 -14.92 28.24 13.63
C PRO A 196 -14.62 29.68 13.20
N ALA A 197 -13.36 30.01 12.95
CA ALA A 197 -12.89 31.37 12.64
C ALA A 197 -12.19 31.48 11.28
N VAL A 198 -12.24 30.43 10.46
CA VAL A 198 -11.61 30.41 9.13
C VAL A 198 -12.70 30.56 8.07
N PRO A 199 -12.71 31.67 7.32
CA PRO A 199 -13.68 31.88 6.25
C PRO A 199 -13.57 30.82 5.15
N PHE A 200 -14.70 30.54 4.50
CA PHE A 200 -14.81 29.58 3.40
C PHE A 200 -13.72 29.74 2.33
N ASP A 201 -13.50 30.96 1.81
CA ASP A 201 -12.51 31.20 0.76
C ASP A 201 -11.09 30.87 1.22
N MET A 202 -10.75 31.16 2.48
CA MET A 202 -9.44 30.87 3.05
C MET A 202 -9.24 29.36 3.20
N ALA A 203 -10.24 28.65 3.73
CA ALA A 203 -10.19 27.19 3.84
C ALA A 203 -10.12 26.51 2.47
N TYR A 204 -10.88 26.99 1.47
CA TYR A 204 -10.81 26.45 0.12
C TYR A 204 -9.43 26.63 -0.51
N GLN A 205 -8.86 27.84 -0.43
CA GLN A 205 -7.52 28.10 -0.97
C GLN A 205 -6.46 27.26 -0.25
N ALA A 206 -6.50 27.17 1.08
CA ALA A 206 -5.56 26.34 1.84
C ALA A 206 -5.66 24.85 1.47
N ALA A 207 -6.87 24.33 1.25
CA ALA A 207 -7.07 22.96 0.80
C ALA A 207 -6.50 22.75 -0.62
N LEU A 208 -6.76 23.67 -1.55
CA LEU A 208 -6.27 23.61 -2.93
C LEU A 208 -4.73 23.68 -3.00
N GLU A 209 -4.11 24.57 -2.23
CA GLU A 209 -2.65 24.66 -2.15
C GLU A 209 -2.04 23.39 -1.55
N THR A 210 -2.68 22.80 -0.53
CA THR A 210 -2.22 21.54 0.07
C THR A 210 -2.28 20.39 -0.93
N VAL A 211 -3.31 20.33 -1.78
CA VAL A 211 -3.39 19.36 -2.89
C VAL A 211 -2.24 19.56 -3.89
N ASN A 212 -1.94 20.82 -4.26
CA ASN A 212 -0.86 21.15 -5.19
C ASN A 212 0.53 20.80 -4.62
N ASP A 213 0.81 21.13 -3.36
CA ASP A 213 2.10 20.86 -2.70
C ASP A 213 2.34 19.35 -2.53
N ARG A 214 1.27 18.57 -2.40
CA ARG A 214 1.32 17.10 -2.41
C ARG A 214 1.56 16.51 -3.79
N GLY A 215 1.53 17.32 -4.85
CA GLY A 215 1.75 16.88 -6.23
C GLY A 215 0.63 15.98 -6.75
N TRP A 216 -0.55 16.02 -6.15
CA TRP A 216 -1.69 15.26 -6.64
C TRP A 216 -2.22 15.88 -7.93
N THR A 217 -2.67 15.02 -8.84
CA THR A 217 -3.23 15.48 -10.11
C THR A 217 -4.67 15.91 -9.91
N ILE A 218 -4.94 17.21 -9.98
CA ILE A 218 -6.30 17.76 -9.88
C ILE A 218 -7.12 17.31 -11.08
N VAL A 219 -8.30 16.76 -10.79
CA VAL A 219 -9.33 16.39 -11.77
C VAL A 219 -10.39 17.48 -11.86
N THR A 220 -10.83 17.98 -10.70
CA THR A 220 -11.84 19.04 -10.57
C THR A 220 -11.44 20.00 -9.46
N ALA A 221 -11.61 21.30 -9.68
CA ALA A 221 -11.49 22.33 -8.65
C ALA A 221 -12.56 23.41 -8.91
N GLU A 222 -13.60 23.42 -8.08
CA GLU A 222 -14.77 24.29 -8.23
C GLU A 222 -14.91 25.14 -6.95
N PRO A 223 -14.34 26.36 -6.93
CA PRO A 223 -14.33 27.21 -5.72
C PRO A 223 -15.72 27.59 -5.25
N GLU A 224 -16.65 27.84 -6.17
CA GLU A 224 -18.03 28.22 -5.84
C GLU A 224 -18.80 27.07 -5.16
N GLU A 225 -18.46 25.81 -5.44
CA GLU A 225 -19.06 24.63 -4.81
C GLU A 225 -18.26 24.13 -3.59
N GLY A 226 -17.09 24.72 -3.32
CA GLY A 226 -16.17 24.23 -2.29
C GLY A 226 -15.60 22.84 -2.59
N ARG A 227 -15.54 22.44 -3.86
CA ARG A 227 -15.17 21.08 -4.28
C ARG A 227 -13.77 21.03 -4.85
N ILE A 228 -13.00 20.02 -4.42
CA ILE A 228 -11.71 19.65 -5.02
C ILE A 228 -11.68 18.13 -5.17
N GLU A 229 -11.31 17.65 -6.35
CA GLU A 229 -11.08 16.23 -6.62
C GLU A 229 -9.71 16.06 -7.25
N ALA A 230 -8.91 15.15 -6.72
CA ALA A 230 -7.55 14.90 -7.18
C ALA A 230 -7.22 13.41 -7.15
N THR A 231 -6.16 13.03 -7.85
CA THR A 231 -5.65 11.66 -7.88
C THR A 231 -4.21 11.61 -7.38
N ASP A 232 -3.97 10.79 -6.36
CA ASP A 232 -2.64 10.37 -5.93
C ASP A 232 -2.22 9.10 -6.70
N THR A 233 -0.94 8.99 -7.07
CA THR A 233 -0.42 7.83 -7.82
C THR A 233 0.79 7.24 -7.11
N SER A 234 0.70 5.96 -6.72
CA SER A 234 1.78 5.26 -6.04
C SER A 234 3.04 5.15 -6.91
N PHE A 235 4.21 5.24 -6.27
CA PHE A 235 5.46 5.38 -6.97
C PHE A 235 5.83 4.18 -7.87
N TRP A 236 5.73 2.94 -7.36
CA TRP A 236 6.25 1.76 -8.05
C TRP A 236 5.26 1.11 -9.00
N PHE A 237 4.03 0.94 -8.55
CA PHE A 237 3.01 0.16 -9.27
C PHE A 237 1.92 1.03 -9.89
N GLU A 238 2.03 2.36 -9.78
CA GLU A 238 1.10 3.32 -10.37
C GLU A 238 -0.37 3.09 -9.99
N PHE A 239 -0.62 2.45 -8.84
CA PHE A 239 -1.94 2.46 -8.21
C PHE A 239 -2.42 3.88 -8.03
N LYS A 240 -3.70 4.10 -8.28
CA LYS A 240 -4.36 5.40 -8.22
C LYS A 240 -5.41 5.39 -7.12
N ASP A 241 -5.34 6.41 -6.28
CA ASP A 241 -6.30 6.69 -5.23
C ASP A 241 -6.86 8.09 -5.46
N ASP A 242 -8.18 8.22 -5.43
CA ASP A 242 -8.84 9.51 -5.66
C ASP A 242 -9.19 10.14 -4.31
N VAL A 243 -8.87 11.43 -4.18
CA VAL A 243 -9.13 12.24 -3.01
C VAL A 243 -10.19 13.28 -3.37
N LEU A 244 -11.30 13.27 -2.63
CA LEU A 244 -12.41 14.19 -2.78
C LEU A 244 -12.46 15.05 -1.51
N ILE A 245 -12.43 16.36 -1.68
CA ILE A 245 -12.46 17.33 -0.59
C ILE A 245 -13.68 18.22 -0.80
N ARG A 246 -14.41 18.45 0.28
CA ARG A 246 -15.59 19.31 0.32
C ARG A 246 -15.42 20.34 1.42
N VAL A 247 -15.37 21.61 1.05
CA VAL A 247 -15.36 22.77 1.94
C VAL A 247 -16.77 23.34 1.98
N GLN A 248 -17.28 23.65 3.17
CA GLN A 248 -18.60 24.28 3.34
C GLN A 248 -18.52 25.40 4.37
N PRO A 249 -19.31 26.48 4.24
CA PRO A 249 -19.50 27.44 5.33
C PRO A 249 -20.07 26.75 6.56
N GLU A 250 -19.60 27.14 7.75
CA GLU A 250 -20.13 26.63 9.02
C GLU A 250 -20.16 27.71 10.10
N GLY A 251 -21.28 27.77 10.84
CA GLY A 251 -21.47 28.75 11.91
C GLY A 251 -21.43 30.21 11.43
N GLU A 252 -21.03 31.12 12.31
CA GLU A 252 -20.93 32.56 12.04
C GLU A 252 -19.57 32.92 11.41
N GLY A 253 -19.38 32.51 10.15
CA GLY A 253 -18.21 32.90 9.35
C GLY A 253 -17.04 31.92 9.39
N GLY A 254 -17.23 30.73 9.97
CA GLY A 254 -16.28 29.62 9.90
C GLY A 254 -16.51 28.72 8.68
N SER A 255 -15.79 27.61 8.66
CA SER A 255 -15.90 26.59 7.61
C SER A 255 -15.69 25.19 8.18
N ARG A 256 -16.15 24.19 7.43
CA ARG A 256 -15.84 22.78 7.63
C ARG A 256 -15.21 22.19 6.40
N VAL A 257 -14.29 21.26 6.60
CA VAL A 257 -13.63 20.52 5.53
C VAL A 257 -13.79 19.02 5.75
N ASP A 258 -14.50 18.38 4.83
CA ASP A 258 -14.63 16.93 4.76
C ASP A 258 -13.68 16.37 3.69
N VAL A 259 -13.12 15.19 3.94
CA VAL A 259 -12.18 14.53 3.02
C VAL A 259 -12.55 13.07 2.87
N ARG A 260 -12.54 12.58 1.62
CA ARG A 260 -12.70 11.18 1.26
C ARG A 260 -11.53 10.73 0.39
N SER A 261 -10.98 9.56 0.63
CA SER A 261 -9.89 8.98 -0.17
C SER A 261 -10.24 7.53 -0.52
N VAL A 262 -10.26 7.21 -1.84
CA VAL A 262 -10.74 5.93 -2.36
C VAL A 262 -9.80 5.34 -3.40
N SER A 263 -9.36 4.11 -3.18
CA SER A 263 -8.58 3.37 -4.18
C SER A 263 -9.42 2.97 -5.38
N ARG A 264 -8.84 3.10 -6.58
CA ARG A 264 -9.49 2.65 -7.83
C ARG A 264 -9.55 1.12 -7.95
N VAL A 265 -8.65 0.43 -7.27
CA VAL A 265 -8.47 -1.02 -7.34
C VAL A 265 -8.06 -1.57 -5.97
N GLY A 266 -8.24 -2.88 -5.77
CA GLY A 266 -7.86 -3.61 -4.57
C GLY A 266 -8.99 -3.72 -3.54
N LEU A 267 -8.95 -4.79 -2.75
CA LEU A 267 -9.87 -4.99 -1.62
C LEU A 267 -9.40 -4.29 -0.35
N SER A 268 -8.11 -3.93 -0.28
CA SER A 268 -7.49 -3.23 0.83
C SER A 268 -6.33 -2.41 0.28
N ASP A 269 -6.12 -1.25 0.88
CA ASP A 269 -5.02 -0.33 0.58
C ASP A 269 -3.90 -0.37 1.62
N LEU A 270 -3.99 -1.26 2.61
CA LEU A 270 -3.07 -1.39 3.74
C LEU A 270 -2.94 -0.11 4.60
N GLY A 271 -4.01 0.67 4.70
CA GLY A 271 -4.09 1.93 5.45
C GLY A 271 -3.61 3.16 4.69
N ALA A 272 -3.37 3.06 3.38
CA ALA A 272 -2.88 4.18 2.58
C ALA A 272 -3.86 5.35 2.56
N ASN A 273 -5.16 5.12 2.34
CA ASN A 273 -6.18 6.17 2.33
C ASN A 273 -6.37 6.82 3.70
N ALA A 274 -6.42 6.04 4.79
CA ALA A 274 -6.52 6.60 6.14
C ALA A 274 -5.32 7.48 6.49
N LYS A 275 -4.10 7.00 6.20
CA LYS A 275 -2.88 7.80 6.35
C LYS A 275 -2.90 9.05 5.46
N ARG A 276 -3.40 8.95 4.23
CA ARG A 276 -3.47 10.07 3.29
C ARG A 276 -4.40 11.16 3.79
N VAL A 277 -5.60 10.80 4.25
CA VAL A 277 -6.57 11.74 4.82
C VAL A 277 -5.96 12.43 6.04
N LYS A 278 -5.40 11.65 6.98
CA LYS A 278 -4.74 12.20 8.18
C LYS A 278 -3.66 13.21 7.84
N LEU A 279 -2.70 12.83 7.00
CA LEU A 279 -1.59 13.72 6.63
C LEU A 279 -2.08 14.92 5.81
N PHE A 280 -3.13 14.79 5.00
CA PHE A 280 -3.71 15.93 4.29
C PHE A 280 -4.27 16.94 5.29
N LEU A 281 -5.06 16.50 6.27
CA LEU A 281 -5.64 17.36 7.30
C LEU A 281 -4.54 18.04 8.13
N GLU A 282 -3.48 17.33 8.51
CA GLU A 282 -2.35 17.93 9.23
C GLU A 282 -1.64 19.04 8.44
N ASP A 283 -1.33 18.81 7.16
CA ASP A 283 -0.69 19.82 6.32
C ASP A 283 -1.63 21.01 6.01
N PHE A 284 -2.92 20.71 5.85
CA PHE A 284 -3.97 21.71 5.62
C PHE A 284 -4.13 22.62 6.85
N GLU A 285 -4.26 22.05 8.05
CA GLU A 285 -4.40 22.80 9.30
C GLU A 285 -3.13 23.59 9.62
N ALA A 286 -1.94 23.04 9.35
CA ALA A 286 -0.68 23.75 9.55
C ALA A 286 -0.50 24.97 8.62
N ARG A 287 -1.30 25.08 7.55
CA ARG A 287 -1.30 26.22 6.62
C ARG A 287 -2.19 27.38 7.06
N LEU A 288 -3.17 27.13 7.93
CA LEU A 288 -4.12 28.12 8.44
C LEU A 288 -3.51 28.95 9.57
#